data_AF-A0ABD3GC28-F1
#
_entry.id   AF-A0ABD3GC28-F1
#
_cell.length_a   1.000
_cell.length_b   1.000
_cell.length_c   1.000
_cell.angle_alpha   90.00
_cell.angle_beta   90.00
_cell.angle_gamma   90.00
#
_symmetry.space_group_name_H-M   'P 1'
#
loop_
_entity.id
_entity.type
_entity.pdbx_description
1 polymer ?
#
loop_
_entity_poly.entity_id
_entity_poly.type
_entity_poly.pdbx_seq_one_letter_code
_entity_poly.pdbx_strand_id
1 'polypeptide(L)'
;MATASSFSRHFLTVSPSAISSSPFSRAAFLRSSNSSKNPKLFSFECSARLVEDDSPENSEVEFEAIEEPALQEEHLGISISRTSKSDCKINGVRKDLEARFSWEEARANLTREFEKQASAVRTNDWGWLSGKESILVAIPGMTGGGWNLEGPQSVLQALGVLAAIITVHETGHFLAARLQGIIVTKFAVGFGPTLAKFDKDGIEYSLRTFPFGGFVAFPDDDPNSEYDQEDPNLLKNRPIKDRALVISAGVIANLIFAYSILFAQTFSVGLLQQEMFPGVAVPEVIGKSAAARAGMRAGDVVLGVDGYRFSDQEAAVFELVDTIKKSGGKTLSFNVQRGPELVDVEITPDRNLDGSGRIGVQLSPNARPHRVKARNLGEALGLSSREFVRLGSTVVDGLKQIIFNFEKTVDSVSGPVAIVAVGAEVARNDISGLFQFAAIVNINLAIVNLLPLPALDGGYLAFVALEAIRGKKLPDGVEQGIMSSGVLLLLMLGVVLMVRDTLNLGFVQQML
;
A
#
# COMPACT_ATOMS: atom_id res chain seq x y z
N MET A 1 -3.58 -73.43 39.49
CA MET A 1 -4.17 -72.83 38.28
C MET A 1 -3.26 -71.68 37.84
N ALA A 2 -2.67 -71.81 36.63
CA ALA A 2 -1.99 -70.82 35.76
C ALA A 2 -0.99 -69.81 36.40
N THR A 3 0.34 -69.88 36.20
CA THR A 3 1.20 -69.46 35.04
C THR A 3 1.03 -67.98 34.65
N ALA A 4 2.02 -67.16 34.25
CA ALA A 4 3.49 -67.12 34.25
C ALA A 4 3.89 -65.78 33.56
N SER A 5 5.09 -65.26 33.82
CA SER A 5 5.92 -64.38 32.93
C SER A 5 5.42 -62.95 32.61
N SER A 6 6.19 -61.94 32.21
CA SER A 6 7.61 -61.56 32.19
C SER A 6 7.71 -60.22 31.43
N PHE A 7 8.59 -59.32 31.86
CA PHE A 7 9.35 -58.27 31.13
C PHE A 7 8.93 -57.84 29.70
N SER A 8 8.97 -56.53 29.42
CA SER A 8 10.19 -55.88 28.88
C SER A 8 10.05 -54.36 28.65
N ARG A 9 11.12 -53.63 28.96
CA ARG A 9 11.41 -52.28 28.45
C ARG A 9 11.76 -52.38 26.97
N HIS A 10 11.34 -51.41 26.16
CA HIS A 10 11.99 -51.15 24.86
C HIS A 10 12.56 -49.73 24.88
N PHE A 11 13.89 -49.66 24.99
CA PHE A 11 14.68 -48.54 24.53
C PHE A 11 14.89 -48.71 23.03
N LEU A 12 14.68 -47.64 22.25
CA LEU A 12 15.27 -47.51 20.91
C LEU A 12 16.47 -46.58 21.03
N THR A 13 17.66 -47.15 20.89
CA THR A 13 18.93 -46.46 20.70
C THR A 13 19.06 -45.96 19.25
N VAL A 14 19.47 -44.71 19.05
CA VAL A 14 20.07 -44.25 17.79
C VAL A 14 21.40 -43.56 18.14
N SER A 15 22.49 -44.06 17.57
CA SER A 15 23.86 -43.53 17.73
C SER A 15 24.08 -42.30 16.82
N PRO A 16 25.01 -41.38 17.15
CA PRO A 16 25.05 -40.04 16.60
C PRO A 16 25.98 -39.93 15.40
N SER A 17 25.46 -39.50 14.25
CA SER A 17 26.26 -38.88 13.19
C SER A 17 25.35 -38.26 12.14
N ALA A 18 25.07 -36.96 12.26
CA ALA A 18 24.98 -35.98 11.17
C ALA A 18 24.29 -34.71 11.69
N ILE A 19 25.10 -33.70 11.97
CA ILE A 19 24.70 -32.30 12.11
C ILE A 19 24.13 -31.85 10.75
N SER A 20 22.86 -31.47 10.70
CA SER A 20 22.26 -30.74 9.57
C SER A 20 20.97 -30.08 10.03
N SER A 21 21.01 -28.75 10.10
CA SER A 21 19.95 -27.85 10.52
C SER A 21 18.74 -27.83 9.57
N SER A 22 17.60 -28.36 10.04
CA SER A 22 16.20 -27.89 9.82
C SER A 22 15.21 -29.06 10.00
N PRO A 23 14.03 -28.83 10.61
CA PRO A 23 12.89 -29.67 10.25
C PRO A 23 11.57 -28.91 10.07
N PHE A 24 10.93 -29.15 8.91
CA PHE A 24 9.48 -29.24 8.76
C PHE A 24 8.95 -30.49 9.52
N SER A 25 7.72 -30.41 10.04
CA SER A 25 7.00 -31.51 10.69
C SER A 25 6.62 -32.64 9.73
N ARG A 26 6.84 -33.89 10.17
CA ARG A 26 6.49 -35.15 9.49
C ARG A 26 5.06 -35.58 9.85
N ALA A 27 4.23 -35.93 8.87
CA ALA A 27 2.97 -36.64 9.08
C ALA A 27 3.22 -38.15 9.30
N ALA A 28 2.73 -38.71 10.40
CA ALA A 28 2.68 -40.14 10.66
C ALA A 28 1.36 -40.72 10.12
N PHE A 29 1.43 -41.77 9.29
CA PHE A 29 0.26 -42.49 8.80
C PHE A 29 -0.10 -43.63 9.78
N LEU A 30 -1.28 -43.56 10.40
CA LEU A 30 -1.90 -44.71 11.07
C LEU A 30 -2.87 -45.40 10.10
N ARG A 31 -2.62 -46.68 9.84
CA ARG A 31 -3.45 -47.55 8.98
C ARG A 31 -4.36 -48.39 9.86
N SER A 32 -5.67 -48.18 9.80
CA SER A 32 -6.65 -49.08 10.42
C SER A 32 -7.10 -50.15 9.42
N SER A 33 -7.07 -51.40 9.87
CA SER A 33 -7.44 -52.61 9.15
C SER A 33 -8.83 -53.07 9.61
N ASN A 34 -9.89 -52.73 8.88
CA ASN A 34 -10.98 -53.64 8.49
C ASN A 34 -12.18 -52.91 7.85
N SER A 35 -12.72 -53.52 6.79
CA SER A 35 -14.09 -53.40 6.25
C SER A 35 -14.52 -52.12 5.50
N SER A 36 -14.43 -52.21 4.17
CA SER A 36 -15.44 -51.84 3.15
C SER A 36 -16.24 -50.52 3.26
N LYS A 37 -16.00 -49.65 2.25
CA LYS A 37 -16.72 -48.46 1.77
C LYS A 37 -16.34 -47.09 2.37
N ASN A 38 -15.57 -46.35 1.55
CA ASN A 38 -15.30 -44.89 1.53
C ASN A 38 -14.89 -44.20 2.85
N PRO A 39 -13.58 -43.93 3.08
CA PRO A 39 -13.18 -42.98 4.11
C PRO A 39 -13.19 -41.55 3.54
N LYS A 40 -14.05 -40.68 4.07
CA LYS A 40 -13.86 -39.23 4.00
C LYS A 40 -12.70 -38.88 4.95
N LEU A 41 -11.66 -38.21 4.46
CA LEU A 41 -10.62 -37.64 5.31
C LEU A 41 -11.21 -36.46 6.09
N PHE A 42 -11.17 -36.53 7.41
CA PHE A 42 -11.26 -35.36 8.29
C PHE A 42 -9.86 -35.11 8.86
N SER A 43 -9.29 -33.94 8.61
CA SER A 43 -8.10 -33.46 9.32
C SER A 43 -8.54 -32.71 10.57
N PHE A 44 -8.06 -33.13 11.73
CA PHE A 44 -8.15 -32.35 12.96
C PHE A 44 -6.75 -31.75 13.22
N GLU A 45 -6.65 -30.43 13.31
CA GLU A 45 -5.48 -29.77 13.89
C GLU A 45 -5.71 -29.63 15.39
N CYS A 46 -4.80 -30.19 16.20
CA CYS A 46 -4.72 -29.93 17.63
C CYS A 46 -3.52 -29.00 17.85
N SER A 47 -3.76 -27.80 18.38
CA SER A 47 -2.69 -26.93 18.87
C SER A 47 -2.47 -27.24 20.35
N ALA A 48 -1.24 -27.63 20.73
CA ALA A 48 -0.83 -27.78 22.12
C ALA A 48 -0.06 -26.53 22.54
N ARG A 49 -0.53 -25.81 23.57
CA ARG A 49 0.19 -24.68 24.16
C ARG A 49 0.87 -25.15 25.46
N LEU A 50 2.19 -25.01 25.54
CA LEU A 50 2.92 -25.15 26.80
C LEU A 50 2.71 -23.87 27.61
N VAL A 51 2.18 -23.99 28.83
CA VAL A 51 2.19 -22.92 29.82
C VAL A 51 3.45 -23.12 30.66
N GLU A 52 4.39 -22.19 30.56
CA GLU A 52 5.50 -22.11 31.52
C GLU A 52 4.93 -21.56 32.83
N ASP A 53 4.95 -22.36 33.89
CA ASP A 53 4.78 -21.88 35.26
C ASP A 53 6.00 -22.30 36.09
N ASP A 54 6.49 -21.36 36.89
CA ASP A 54 7.73 -21.43 37.65
C ASP A 54 7.57 -22.37 38.87
N SER A 55 7.76 -23.69 38.70
CA SER A 55 8.24 -24.65 39.72
C SER A 55 8.18 -26.11 39.22
N PRO A 56 9.19 -26.96 39.49
CA PRO A 56 9.27 -28.31 38.94
C PRO A 56 8.52 -29.31 39.82
N GLU A 57 7.32 -29.70 39.42
CA GLU A 57 6.73 -31.05 39.58
C GLU A 57 5.22 -30.98 39.28
N ASN A 58 4.78 -31.69 38.22
CA ASN A 58 3.41 -31.88 37.71
C ASN A 58 2.83 -30.77 36.81
N SER A 59 2.89 -31.01 35.50
CA SER A 59 2.07 -30.33 34.49
C SER A 59 0.95 -31.25 34.01
N GLU A 60 -0.30 -30.90 34.32
CA GLU A 60 -1.52 -31.49 33.72
C GLU A 60 -1.80 -30.84 32.35
N VAL A 61 -2.38 -31.60 31.41
CA VAL A 61 -2.75 -31.14 30.07
C VAL A 61 -4.28 -31.17 29.94
N GLU A 62 -4.89 -30.01 29.73
CA GLU A 62 -6.33 -29.88 29.46
C GLU A 62 -6.57 -29.71 27.95
N PHE A 63 -7.60 -30.37 27.41
CA PHE A 63 -7.97 -30.34 25.99
C PHE A 63 -9.26 -29.54 25.81
N GLU A 64 -9.23 -28.49 24.99
CA GLU A 64 -10.41 -27.71 24.61
C GLU A 64 -10.75 -27.95 23.12
N ALA A 65 -12.00 -28.31 22.83
CA ALA A 65 -12.48 -28.55 21.48
C ALA A 65 -13.08 -27.27 20.89
N ILE A 66 -12.60 -26.84 19.72
CA ILE A 66 -13.10 -25.66 19.00
C ILE A 66 -14.16 -26.13 17.98
N GLU A 67 -15.41 -25.69 18.14
CA GLU A 67 -16.46 -25.82 17.11
C GLU A 67 -16.39 -24.65 16.11
N GLU A 68 -16.28 -24.95 14.81
CA GLU A 68 -16.59 -24.00 13.73
C GLU A 68 -18.09 -24.07 13.34
N PRO A 69 -18.78 -22.96 13.07
CA PRO A 69 -20.13 -22.99 12.52
C PRO A 69 -20.12 -23.16 10.99
N ALA A 70 -20.82 -24.18 10.52
CA ALA A 70 -21.03 -24.49 9.11
C ALA A 70 -22.12 -23.61 8.46
N LEU A 71 -21.87 -23.18 7.21
CA LEU A 71 -22.87 -22.91 6.16
C LEU A 71 -23.66 -24.23 5.89
N GLN A 72 -24.94 -24.34 5.49
CA GLN A 72 -25.93 -23.47 4.83
C GLN A 72 -27.29 -24.25 4.78
N GLU A 73 -28.41 -23.52 4.62
CA GLU A 73 -29.66 -23.92 3.92
C GLU A 73 -30.67 -24.98 4.47
N GLU A 74 -31.88 -24.84 3.90
CA GLU A 74 -33.23 -25.27 4.29
C GLU A 74 -33.53 -26.78 4.30
N HIS A 75 -34.60 -27.10 5.05
CA HIS A 75 -35.49 -28.26 4.92
C HIS A 75 -34.94 -29.66 5.23
N LEU A 76 -35.07 -30.09 6.49
CA LEU A 76 -35.73 -31.34 6.87
C LEU A 76 -35.93 -31.37 8.39
N GLY A 77 -37.19 -31.38 8.81
CA GLY A 77 -37.54 -31.47 10.22
C GLY A 77 -37.14 -32.81 10.82
N ILE A 78 -36.42 -32.78 11.93
CA ILE A 78 -36.47 -33.76 13.02
C ILE A 78 -36.09 -33.01 14.29
N SER A 79 -36.99 -33.07 15.28
CA SER A 79 -36.79 -32.57 16.62
C SER A 79 -35.98 -33.57 17.45
N ILE A 80 -35.04 -33.09 18.25
CA ILE A 80 -34.58 -33.84 19.44
C ILE A 80 -34.52 -32.86 20.60
N SER A 81 -35.40 -33.13 21.56
CA SER A 81 -35.50 -32.44 22.84
C SER A 81 -34.59 -33.12 23.86
N ARG A 82 -34.00 -32.34 24.77
CA ARG A 82 -33.87 -32.76 26.17
C ARG A 82 -33.86 -31.56 27.11
N THR A 83 -34.68 -31.72 28.14
CA THR A 83 -35.20 -30.77 29.11
C THR A 83 -34.48 -30.89 30.46
N SER A 84 -34.80 -29.90 31.33
CA SER A 84 -34.61 -29.81 32.79
C SER A 84 -33.39 -28.96 33.19
N LYS A 85 -33.44 -27.92 34.03
CA LYS A 85 -34.40 -27.21 34.92
C LYS A 85 -33.63 -25.91 35.28
N SER A 86 -34.16 -24.70 35.44
CA SER A 86 -35.22 -24.25 36.35
C SER A 86 -35.49 -22.74 36.14
N ASP A 87 -36.78 -22.38 36.19
CA ASP A 87 -37.39 -21.11 36.65
C ASP A 87 -37.03 -19.76 36.00
N CYS A 88 -37.94 -19.15 35.22
CA CYS A 88 -39.00 -18.27 35.78
C CYS A 88 -39.96 -17.65 34.72
N LYS A 89 -41.26 -17.92 34.94
CA LYS A 89 -42.50 -17.14 34.75
C LYS A 89 -42.76 -16.21 33.54
N ILE A 90 -43.89 -16.52 32.89
CA ILE A 90 -44.69 -15.74 31.93
C ILE A 90 -45.63 -14.77 32.67
N ASN A 91 -45.84 -13.57 32.12
CA ASN A 91 -47.06 -12.73 32.11
C ASN A 91 -46.72 -11.50 31.23
N GLY A 92 -47.46 -10.99 30.24
CA GLY A 92 -48.81 -11.17 29.75
C GLY A 92 -49.27 -9.80 29.20
N VAL A 93 -49.74 -9.78 27.93
CA VAL A 93 -50.63 -8.79 27.28
C VAL A 93 -50.03 -7.56 26.55
N ARG A 94 -50.37 -7.59 25.25
CA ARG A 94 -50.29 -6.70 24.07
C ARG A 94 -50.67 -5.21 24.28
N LYS A 95 -49.92 -4.25 23.70
CA LYS A 95 -50.33 -3.29 22.64
C LYS A 95 -49.35 -2.11 22.40
N ASP A 96 -49.20 -1.82 21.10
CA ASP A 96 -48.94 -0.52 20.44
C ASP A 96 -47.53 0.14 20.41
N LEU A 97 -47.13 0.43 19.16
CA LEU A 97 -46.26 1.48 18.60
C LEU A 97 -45.23 2.20 19.50
N GLU A 98 -43.94 2.12 19.11
CA GLU A 98 -43.13 3.27 18.63
C GLU A 98 -41.66 2.83 18.43
N ALA A 99 -41.10 3.10 17.26
CA ALA A 99 -39.68 2.92 16.99
C ALA A 99 -38.88 3.99 17.74
N ARG A 100 -38.23 3.59 18.84
CA ARG A 100 -37.18 4.37 19.51
C ARG A 100 -35.84 3.65 19.32
N PHE A 101 -34.99 4.19 18.44
CA PHE A 101 -33.57 3.85 18.39
C PHE A 101 -32.93 4.27 19.73
N SER A 102 -32.59 3.29 20.57
CA SER A 102 -31.92 3.54 21.84
C SER A 102 -30.41 3.64 21.66
N TRP A 103 -29.85 4.79 22.03
CA TRP A 103 -28.41 5.05 22.08
C TRP A 103 -27.63 4.09 23.01
N GLU A 104 -28.30 3.36 23.90
CA GLU A 104 -27.67 2.41 24.81
C GLU A 104 -27.31 1.08 24.13
N GLU A 105 -28.05 0.69 23.09
CA GLU A 105 -27.80 -0.55 22.33
C GLU A 105 -26.61 -0.40 21.38
N ALA A 106 -26.46 0.80 20.78
CA ALA A 106 -25.28 1.18 20.00
C ALA A 106 -24.01 1.25 20.88
N ARG A 107 -24.13 1.76 22.11
CA ARG A 107 -23.02 1.82 23.07
C ARG A 107 -22.61 0.42 23.54
N ALA A 108 -23.57 -0.49 23.78
CA ALA A 108 -23.29 -1.87 24.15
C ALA A 108 -22.57 -2.65 23.03
N ASN A 109 -22.95 -2.44 21.77
CA ASN A 109 -22.26 -3.06 20.63
C ASN A 109 -20.85 -2.50 20.42
N LEU A 110 -20.65 -1.19 20.55
CA LEU A 110 -19.31 -0.58 20.48
C LEU A 110 -18.41 -1.06 21.62
N THR A 111 -18.94 -1.21 22.84
CA THR A 111 -18.14 -1.66 23.99
C THR A 111 -17.73 -3.13 23.83
N ARG A 112 -18.61 -3.99 23.29
CA ARG A 112 -18.25 -5.38 22.95
C ARG A 112 -17.23 -5.47 21.83
N GLU A 113 -17.28 -4.58 20.85
CA GLU A 113 -16.31 -4.56 19.76
C GLU A 113 -14.94 -4.07 20.24
N PHE A 114 -14.92 -3.08 21.14
CA PHE A 114 -13.69 -2.65 21.83
C PHE A 114 -13.12 -3.73 22.75
N GLU A 115 -13.95 -4.50 23.46
CA GLU A 115 -13.48 -5.64 24.27
C GLU A 115 -12.97 -6.81 23.42
N LYS A 116 -13.57 -7.07 22.25
CA LYS A 116 -13.05 -8.02 21.26
C LYS A 116 -11.70 -7.59 20.69
N GLN A 117 -11.51 -6.30 20.41
CA GLN A 117 -10.23 -5.79 19.95
C GLN A 117 -9.18 -5.76 21.07
N ALA A 118 -9.58 -5.47 22.31
CA ALA A 118 -8.69 -5.49 23.47
C ALA A 118 -8.31 -6.92 23.93
N SER A 119 -9.10 -7.95 23.59
CA SER A 119 -8.75 -9.34 23.83
C SER A 119 -7.82 -9.90 22.74
N ALA A 120 -7.96 -9.47 21.48
CA ALA A 120 -7.05 -9.83 20.38
C ALA A 120 -5.62 -9.32 20.59
N VAL A 121 -5.44 -8.16 21.23
CA VAL A 121 -4.12 -7.63 21.64
C VAL A 121 -3.45 -8.52 22.70
N ARG A 122 -4.20 -9.32 23.45
CA ARG A 122 -3.70 -10.15 24.55
C ARG A 122 -3.29 -11.57 24.15
N THR A 123 -3.72 -12.06 22.99
CA THR A 123 -3.55 -13.48 22.61
C THR A 123 -2.41 -13.77 21.62
N ASN A 124 -1.70 -12.76 21.11
CA ASN A 124 -0.57 -12.91 20.18
C ASN A 124 -0.87 -13.76 18.92
N ASP A 125 -2.13 -13.78 18.48
CA ASP A 125 -2.57 -14.53 17.31
C ASP A 125 -2.55 -13.62 16.06
N TRP A 126 -1.35 -13.39 15.53
CA TRP A 126 -1.07 -12.48 14.42
C TRP A 126 -0.97 -13.18 13.07
N GLY A 127 -1.78 -14.22 12.83
CA GLY A 127 -1.79 -14.98 11.57
C GLY A 127 -2.05 -14.15 10.31
N TRP A 128 -2.59 -12.93 10.45
CA TRP A 128 -2.82 -11.99 9.36
C TRP A 128 -1.61 -11.09 9.01
N LEU A 129 -0.53 -11.10 9.80
CA LEU A 129 0.69 -10.29 9.58
C LEU A 129 1.73 -10.95 8.64
N SER A 130 1.45 -12.10 8.03
CA SER A 130 2.41 -12.78 7.12
C SER A 130 2.18 -12.55 5.62
N GLY A 131 1.15 -11.78 5.25
CA GLY A 131 0.87 -11.41 3.86
C GLY A 131 1.78 -10.29 3.35
N LYS A 132 3.05 -10.61 3.03
CA LYS A 132 3.95 -9.70 2.32
C LYS A 132 3.51 -9.52 0.86
N GLU A 133 2.57 -8.63 0.60
CA GLU A 133 2.43 -7.97 -0.70
C GLU A 133 2.13 -6.48 -0.48
N SER A 134 3.20 -5.74 -0.17
CA SER A 134 3.19 -4.28 -0.15
C SER A 134 3.07 -3.76 -1.58
N ILE A 135 1.94 -3.18 -1.96
CA ILE A 135 1.83 -2.36 -3.17
C ILE A 135 2.37 -0.96 -2.82
N LEU A 136 3.68 -0.88 -2.59
CA LEU A 136 4.37 0.37 -2.89
C LEU A 136 3.96 0.78 -4.31
N VAL A 137 3.75 2.08 -4.54
CA VAL A 137 3.89 2.63 -5.89
C VAL A 137 5.31 2.24 -6.31
N ALA A 138 5.41 1.13 -7.03
CA ALA A 138 6.66 0.40 -7.17
C ALA A 138 7.59 1.25 -8.02
N ILE A 139 8.52 1.93 -7.36
CA ILE A 139 9.79 2.27 -7.99
C ILE A 139 10.45 0.90 -8.27
N PRO A 140 10.70 0.52 -9.53
CA PRO A 140 11.25 -0.80 -9.84
C PRO A 140 12.53 -1.06 -9.03
N GLY A 141 12.54 -2.10 -8.19
CA GLY A 141 13.69 -2.51 -7.36
C GLY A 141 13.52 -2.44 -5.83
N MET A 142 12.37 -2.01 -5.31
CA MET A 142 12.12 -1.88 -3.86
C MET A 142 11.05 -2.84 -3.32
N THR A 143 11.28 -4.15 -3.41
CA THR A 143 10.46 -5.12 -2.66
C THR A 143 11.38 -6.05 -1.86
N GLY A 144 11.31 -5.97 -0.51
CA GLY A 144 11.79 -7.06 0.35
C GLY A 144 13.00 -6.81 1.26
N GLY A 145 13.26 -5.60 1.75
CA GLY A 145 14.25 -5.34 2.81
C GLY A 145 13.72 -4.31 3.81
N GLY A 146 13.89 -4.57 5.12
CA GLY A 146 13.52 -3.60 6.16
C GLY A 146 14.20 -2.24 5.93
N TRP A 147 13.49 -1.17 6.25
CA TRP A 147 13.97 0.21 6.08
C TRP A 147 15.20 0.45 6.96
N ASN A 148 16.39 0.43 6.38
CA ASN A 148 17.61 0.72 7.12
C ASN A 148 17.84 2.24 7.12
N LEU A 149 17.82 2.93 8.26
CA LEU A 149 18.04 4.39 8.36
C LEU A 149 19.50 4.74 8.70
N GLU A 150 20.46 3.90 8.34
CA GLU A 150 21.90 4.18 8.52
C GLU A 150 22.35 5.42 7.71
N GLY A 151 22.40 6.59 8.38
CA GLY A 151 23.01 7.82 7.87
C GLY A 151 22.15 9.08 8.10
N PRO A 152 22.51 9.98 9.04
CA PRO A 152 21.77 11.23 9.24
C PRO A 152 21.79 12.16 7.99
N GLN A 153 22.77 11.99 7.11
CA GLN A 153 22.92 12.79 5.90
C GLN A 153 21.84 12.51 4.84
N SER A 154 21.45 11.24 4.64
CA SER A 154 20.45 10.89 3.63
C SER A 154 19.04 11.30 4.06
N VAL A 155 18.76 11.21 5.36
CA VAL A 155 17.54 11.77 5.95
C VAL A 155 17.49 13.28 5.70
N LEU A 156 18.59 14.00 5.98
CA LEU A 156 18.64 15.45 5.73
C LEU A 156 18.45 15.80 4.24
N GLN A 157 18.99 15.00 3.32
CA GLN A 157 18.79 15.17 1.88
C GLN A 157 17.33 14.94 1.48
N ALA A 158 16.69 13.88 1.97
CA ALA A 158 15.28 13.59 1.72
C ALA A 158 14.38 14.73 2.25
N LEU A 159 14.66 15.21 3.46
CA LEU A 159 13.99 16.38 4.05
C LEU A 159 14.21 17.65 3.22
N GLY A 160 15.43 17.85 2.71
CA GLY A 160 15.75 18.98 1.83
C GLY A 160 14.96 18.95 0.52
N VAL A 161 14.80 17.77 -0.09
CA VAL A 161 13.97 17.59 -1.29
C VAL A 161 12.51 17.90 -0.97
N LEU A 162 11.94 17.36 0.12
CA LEU A 162 10.56 17.65 0.52
C LEU A 162 10.34 19.14 0.80
N ALA A 163 11.27 19.78 1.52
CA ALA A 163 11.23 21.22 1.81
C ALA A 163 11.25 22.05 0.53
N ALA A 164 12.08 21.68 -0.45
CA ALA A 164 12.15 22.35 -1.74
C ALA A 164 10.84 22.23 -2.51
N ILE A 165 10.26 21.02 -2.57
CA ILE A 165 8.98 20.77 -3.26
C ILE A 165 7.87 21.65 -2.69
N ILE A 166 7.73 21.67 -1.36
CA ILE A 166 6.70 22.48 -0.70
C ILE A 166 6.97 23.97 -0.89
N THR A 167 8.23 24.41 -0.81
CA THR A 167 8.58 25.81 -1.07
C THR A 167 8.20 26.24 -2.49
N VAL A 168 8.42 25.39 -3.50
CA VAL A 168 7.99 25.67 -4.87
C VAL A 168 6.47 25.76 -4.98
N HIS A 169 5.74 24.88 -4.30
CA HIS A 169 4.28 24.92 -4.23
C HIS A 169 3.78 26.27 -3.68
N GLU A 170 4.25 26.68 -2.51
CA GLU A 170 3.87 27.96 -1.89
C GLU A 170 4.28 29.16 -2.75
N THR A 171 5.45 29.07 -3.40
CA THR A 171 5.92 30.10 -4.34
C THR A 171 4.97 30.25 -5.52
N GLY A 172 4.30 29.17 -5.95
CA GLY A 172 3.26 29.21 -6.97
C GLY A 172 2.11 30.15 -6.60
N HIS A 173 1.48 29.92 -5.44
CA HIS A 173 0.41 30.79 -4.93
C HIS A 173 0.88 32.22 -4.74
N PHE A 174 2.04 32.40 -4.11
CA PHE A 174 2.63 33.71 -3.85
C PHE A 174 2.84 34.49 -5.15
N LEU A 175 3.49 33.87 -6.14
CA LEU A 175 3.80 34.53 -7.40
C LEU A 175 2.53 34.88 -8.17
N ALA A 176 1.55 33.98 -8.24
CA ALA A 176 0.27 34.25 -8.90
C ALA A 176 -0.46 35.43 -8.24
N ALA A 177 -0.55 35.44 -6.91
CA ALA A 177 -1.16 36.53 -6.16
C ALA A 177 -0.46 37.87 -6.42
N ARG A 178 0.89 37.89 -6.37
CA ARG A 178 1.67 39.11 -6.60
C ARG A 178 1.55 39.64 -8.02
N LEU A 179 1.55 38.77 -9.04
CA LEU A 179 1.37 39.15 -10.44
C LEU A 179 -0.02 39.73 -10.73
N GLN A 180 -1.02 39.33 -9.95
CA GLN A 180 -2.40 39.84 -10.05
C GLN A 180 -2.66 41.02 -9.09
N GLY A 181 -1.63 41.51 -8.38
CA GLY A 181 -1.77 42.61 -7.42
C GLY A 181 -2.68 42.27 -6.23
N ILE A 182 -2.79 40.99 -5.85
CA ILE A 182 -3.53 40.54 -4.67
C ILE A 182 -2.66 40.75 -3.43
N ILE A 183 -3.30 41.21 -2.34
CA ILE A 183 -2.61 41.48 -1.08
C ILE A 183 -2.22 40.16 -0.41
N VAL A 184 -0.95 40.04 -0.06
CA VAL A 184 -0.38 38.93 0.70
C VAL A 184 0.29 39.52 1.92
N THR A 185 0.06 38.93 3.10
CA THR A 185 0.61 39.43 4.36
C THR A 185 1.81 38.64 4.84
N LYS A 186 1.83 37.32 4.60
CA LYS A 186 2.93 36.44 5.06
C LYS A 186 3.28 35.38 4.02
N PHE A 187 4.56 35.09 3.91
CA PHE A 187 5.11 33.95 3.19
C PHE A 187 5.99 33.14 4.16
N ALA A 188 5.56 31.94 4.52
CA ALA A 188 6.26 31.10 5.47
C ALA A 188 6.72 29.79 4.83
N VAL A 189 7.98 29.43 5.09
CA VAL A 189 8.52 28.10 4.79
C VAL A 189 8.65 27.33 6.10
N GLY A 190 7.92 26.24 6.20
CA GLY A 190 7.84 25.36 7.35
C GLY A 190 6.70 25.65 8.33
N PHE A 191 6.64 24.87 9.40
CA PHE A 191 5.70 25.00 10.53
C PHE A 191 6.45 25.18 11.86
N GLY A 192 5.70 25.61 12.89
CA GLY A 192 6.21 25.79 14.25
C GLY A 192 6.79 27.18 14.51
N PRO A 193 7.63 27.32 15.55
CA PRO A 193 8.28 28.57 15.92
C PRO A 193 9.12 29.15 14.77
N THR A 194 9.15 30.47 14.68
CA THR A 194 9.93 31.19 13.68
C THR A 194 11.42 31.17 14.04
N LEU A 195 12.25 30.66 13.15
CA LEU A 195 13.72 30.68 13.27
C LEU A 195 14.29 32.01 12.79
N ALA A 196 13.79 32.50 11.66
CA ALA A 196 14.19 33.77 11.07
C ALA A 196 12.97 34.42 10.41
N LYS A 197 12.89 35.76 10.50
CA LYS A 197 11.89 36.54 9.78
C LYS A 197 12.45 37.86 9.30
N PHE A 198 11.92 38.35 8.19
CA PHE A 198 12.19 39.69 7.69
C PHE A 198 10.94 40.24 6.99
N ASP A 199 10.71 41.54 7.13
CA ASP A 199 9.61 42.23 6.49
C ASP A 199 10.11 42.96 5.25
N LYS A 200 9.46 42.73 4.12
CA LYS A 200 9.76 43.43 2.86
C LYS A 200 8.48 43.69 2.07
N ASP A 201 8.31 44.92 1.60
CA ASP A 201 7.16 45.34 0.78
C ASP A 201 5.79 45.04 1.44
N GLY A 202 5.73 45.11 2.78
CA GLY A 202 4.52 44.81 3.56
C GLY A 202 4.23 43.31 3.76
N ILE A 203 5.18 42.44 3.41
CA ILE A 203 5.06 40.98 3.54
C ILE A 203 6.07 40.47 4.59
N GLU A 204 5.59 39.70 5.56
CA GLU A 204 6.44 38.97 6.51
C GLU A 204 6.94 37.67 5.86
N TYR A 205 8.25 37.59 5.58
CA TYR A 205 8.90 36.37 5.15
C TYR A 205 9.44 35.64 6.36
N SER A 206 9.06 34.38 6.57
CA SER A 206 9.50 33.61 7.74
C SER A 206 9.99 32.19 7.40
N LEU A 207 11.08 31.79 8.05
CA LEU A 207 11.58 30.42 8.06
C LEU A 207 11.28 29.81 9.43
N ARG A 208 10.69 28.61 9.45
CA ARG A 208 10.21 27.95 10.67
C ARG A 208 10.90 26.62 10.94
N THR A 209 10.76 26.10 12.15
CA THR A 209 11.53 24.95 12.65
C THR A 209 11.31 23.66 11.87
N PHE A 210 10.07 23.35 11.48
CA PHE A 210 9.73 22.11 10.79
C PHE A 210 9.60 22.33 9.28
N PRO A 211 10.43 21.69 8.44
CA PRO A 211 10.44 21.95 7.00
C PRO A 211 9.32 21.24 6.21
N PHE A 212 8.36 20.60 6.89
CA PHE A 212 7.29 19.79 6.29
C PHE A 212 6.05 20.60 5.91
N GLY A 213 6.24 21.82 5.41
CA GLY A 213 5.12 22.71 5.14
C GLY A 213 5.52 24.10 4.72
N GLY A 214 4.50 24.92 4.57
CA GLY A 214 4.59 26.34 4.32
C GLY A 214 3.18 26.90 4.21
N PHE A 215 3.06 28.21 4.15
CA PHE A 215 1.78 28.83 3.83
C PHE A 215 1.99 30.24 3.29
N VAL A 216 1.07 30.65 2.43
CA VAL A 216 0.86 32.04 2.01
C VAL A 216 -0.38 32.56 2.73
N ALA A 217 -0.22 33.58 3.58
CA ALA A 217 -1.33 34.17 4.31
C ALA A 217 -1.96 35.32 3.52
N PHE A 218 -3.28 35.27 3.39
CA PHE A 218 -4.10 36.35 2.85
C PHE A 218 -4.79 37.09 4.01
N PRO A 219 -5.03 38.41 3.89
CA PRO A 219 -5.76 39.15 4.91
C PRO A 219 -7.21 38.66 5.12
N ASP A 220 -7.74 37.87 4.17
CA ASP A 220 -9.09 37.34 4.19
C ASP A 220 -9.39 36.41 5.38
N ASP A 221 -8.35 35.79 5.95
CA ASP A 221 -8.47 34.81 7.02
C ASP A 221 -8.52 35.45 8.43
N ASP A 222 -8.29 36.76 8.55
CA ASP A 222 -8.29 37.48 9.82
C ASP A 222 -9.51 38.42 9.94
N PRO A 223 -10.50 38.12 10.80
CA PRO A 223 -11.64 39.02 11.02
C PRO A 223 -11.24 40.37 11.64
N ASN A 224 -10.02 40.48 12.18
CA ASN A 224 -9.45 41.72 12.72
C ASN A 224 -8.37 42.30 11.79
N SER A 225 -8.33 41.93 10.51
CA SER A 225 -7.34 42.47 9.57
C SER A 225 -7.43 44.00 9.50
N GLU A 226 -6.29 44.67 9.36
CA GLU A 226 -6.22 46.13 9.17
C GLU A 226 -6.75 46.58 7.79
N TYR A 227 -7.06 45.63 6.90
CA TYR A 227 -7.55 45.90 5.55
C TYR A 227 -9.07 46.01 5.50
N ASP A 228 -9.56 46.93 4.67
CA ASP A 228 -10.99 47.06 4.40
C ASP A 228 -11.52 45.77 3.76
N GLN A 229 -12.57 45.18 4.32
CA GLN A 229 -13.13 43.94 3.83
C GLN A 229 -13.73 44.05 2.41
N GLU A 230 -13.98 45.27 1.94
CA GLU A 230 -14.46 45.57 0.58
C GLU A 230 -13.32 45.83 -0.42
N ASP A 231 -12.04 45.79 0.00
CA ASP A 231 -10.91 46.04 -0.89
C ASP A 231 -10.90 45.07 -2.08
N PRO A 232 -10.91 45.56 -3.34
CA PRO A 232 -10.93 44.71 -4.53
C PRO A 232 -9.66 43.85 -4.70
N ASN A 233 -8.58 44.15 -3.98
CA ASN A 233 -7.32 43.43 -4.00
C ASN A 233 -7.25 42.27 -2.99
N LEU A 234 -8.29 42.07 -2.19
CA LEU A 234 -8.46 40.87 -1.38
C LEU A 234 -8.84 39.67 -2.26
N LEU A 235 -8.29 38.49 -1.96
CA LEU A 235 -8.50 37.29 -2.76
C LEU A 235 -10.00 36.94 -2.81
N LYS A 236 -10.74 37.07 -1.71
CA LYS A 236 -12.19 36.80 -1.66
C LYS A 236 -13.03 37.70 -2.58
N ASN A 237 -12.57 38.92 -2.85
CA ASN A 237 -13.28 39.92 -3.66
C ASN A 237 -12.89 39.88 -5.14
N ARG A 238 -11.86 39.11 -5.50
CA ARG A 238 -11.40 38.97 -6.89
C ARG A 238 -12.38 38.15 -7.73
N PRO A 239 -12.40 38.38 -9.07
CA PRO A 239 -13.15 37.54 -9.99
C PRO A 239 -12.80 36.06 -9.86
N ILE A 240 -13.76 35.19 -10.18
CA ILE A 240 -13.65 33.72 -10.14
C ILE A 240 -12.38 33.22 -10.84
N LYS A 241 -12.05 33.78 -12.01
CA LYS A 241 -10.87 33.38 -12.79
C LYS A 241 -9.57 33.69 -12.06
N ASP A 242 -9.52 34.85 -11.40
CA ASP A 242 -8.33 35.29 -10.69
C ASP A 242 -8.11 34.45 -9.43
N ARG A 243 -9.18 34.18 -8.68
CA ARG A 243 -9.17 33.26 -7.53
C ARG A 243 -8.73 31.87 -7.95
N ALA A 244 -9.33 31.32 -9.02
CA ALA A 244 -8.99 29.99 -9.52
C ALA A 244 -7.51 29.91 -9.96
N LEU A 245 -6.96 30.97 -10.56
CA LEU A 245 -5.56 31.01 -10.94
C LEU A 245 -4.64 30.97 -9.71
N VAL A 246 -4.88 31.81 -8.70
CA VAL A 246 -4.08 31.81 -7.47
C VAL A 246 -4.17 30.47 -6.75
N ILE A 247 -5.39 29.92 -6.60
CA ILE A 247 -5.59 28.66 -5.88
C ILE A 247 -4.98 27.48 -6.65
N SER A 248 -5.00 27.47 -7.98
CA SER A 248 -4.36 26.39 -8.77
C SER A 248 -2.85 26.58 -8.97
N ALA A 249 -2.29 27.76 -8.64
CA ALA A 249 -0.91 28.09 -8.97
C ALA A 249 0.11 27.20 -8.25
N GLY A 250 -0.15 26.78 -7.01
CA GLY A 250 0.72 25.83 -6.30
C GLY A 250 0.77 24.46 -6.98
N VAL A 251 -0.38 23.93 -7.41
CA VAL A 251 -0.47 22.68 -8.19
C VAL A 251 0.30 22.83 -9.51
N ILE A 252 0.09 23.92 -10.24
CA ILE A 252 0.78 24.20 -11.50
C ILE A 252 2.30 24.31 -11.28
N ALA A 253 2.75 24.97 -10.22
CA ALA A 253 4.17 25.11 -9.89
C ALA A 253 4.83 23.75 -9.65
N ASN A 254 4.18 22.83 -8.93
CA ASN A 254 4.68 21.47 -8.72
C ASN A 254 4.76 20.67 -10.02
N LEU A 255 3.77 20.77 -10.91
CA LEU A 255 3.80 20.10 -12.22
C LEU A 255 4.94 20.65 -13.10
N ILE A 256 5.13 21.97 -13.12
CA ILE A 256 6.25 22.61 -13.84
C ILE A 256 7.59 22.15 -13.23
N PHE A 257 7.69 22.08 -11.91
CA PHE A 257 8.92 21.67 -11.24
C PHE A 257 9.25 20.20 -11.49
N ALA A 258 8.27 19.30 -11.39
CA ALA A 258 8.42 17.89 -11.77
C ALA A 258 8.92 17.76 -13.22
N TYR A 259 8.29 18.46 -14.16
CA TYR A 259 8.70 18.42 -15.56
C TYR A 259 10.13 18.95 -15.74
N SER A 260 10.49 20.03 -15.05
CA SER A 260 11.83 20.63 -15.09
C SER A 260 12.90 19.68 -14.55
N ILE A 261 12.60 18.95 -13.46
CA ILE A 261 13.46 17.91 -12.89
C ILE A 261 13.69 16.79 -13.92
N LEU A 262 12.63 16.26 -14.53
CA LEU A 262 12.73 15.20 -15.55
C LEU A 262 13.49 15.68 -16.79
N PHE A 263 13.22 16.91 -17.24
CA PHE A 263 13.92 17.51 -18.36
C PHE A 263 15.43 17.63 -18.07
N ALA A 264 15.82 18.15 -16.90
CA ALA A 264 17.21 18.22 -16.47
C ALA A 264 17.87 16.84 -16.30
N GLN A 265 17.11 15.84 -15.84
CA GLN A 265 17.54 14.46 -15.70
C GLN A 265 17.93 13.85 -17.06
N THR A 266 17.20 14.17 -18.14
CA THR A 266 17.48 13.65 -19.49
C THR A 266 18.87 14.03 -20.01
N PHE A 267 19.37 15.23 -19.67
CA PHE A 267 20.71 15.69 -20.06
C PHE A 267 21.81 15.21 -19.12
N SER A 268 21.51 15.12 -17.83
CA SER A 268 22.52 14.87 -16.80
C SER A 268 22.86 13.38 -16.69
N VAL A 269 21.95 12.61 -16.10
CA VAL A 269 22.13 11.19 -15.79
C VAL A 269 21.46 10.28 -16.82
N GLY A 270 20.49 10.80 -17.58
CA GLY A 270 19.61 10.03 -18.46
C GLY A 270 18.42 9.45 -17.71
N LEU A 271 17.38 9.10 -18.46
CA LEU A 271 16.22 8.40 -17.93
C LEU A 271 16.49 6.89 -17.93
N LEU A 272 16.10 6.21 -16.86
CA LEU A 272 16.12 4.76 -16.81
C LEU A 272 14.89 4.25 -17.58
N GLN A 273 15.11 3.75 -18.79
CA GLN A 273 14.07 3.12 -19.58
C GLN A 273 14.31 1.61 -19.64
N GLN A 274 13.21 0.88 -19.72
CA GLN A 274 13.25 -0.55 -20.00
C GLN A 274 13.27 -0.72 -21.52
N GLU A 275 14.42 -1.13 -22.05
CA GLU A 275 14.51 -1.54 -23.44
C GLU A 275 13.91 -2.94 -23.52
N MET A 276 12.81 -3.04 -24.27
CA MET A 276 12.07 -4.29 -24.43
C MET A 276 12.71 -5.11 -25.53
N PHE A 277 12.97 -6.38 -25.23
CA PHE A 277 13.47 -7.36 -26.18
C PHE A 277 12.38 -8.41 -26.44
N PRO A 278 12.42 -9.11 -27.58
CA PRO A 278 11.48 -10.19 -27.86
C PRO A 278 11.50 -11.27 -26.76
N GLY A 279 10.31 -11.78 -26.45
CA GLY A 279 10.13 -12.89 -25.52
C GLY A 279 9.80 -12.49 -24.08
N VAL A 280 9.63 -13.51 -23.24
CA VAL A 280 9.24 -13.38 -21.83
C VAL A 280 10.33 -13.97 -20.95
N ALA A 281 10.87 -13.17 -20.04
CA ALA A 281 11.88 -13.65 -19.10
C ALA A 281 11.25 -14.49 -17.99
N VAL A 282 12.01 -15.47 -17.51
CA VAL A 282 11.65 -16.38 -16.41
C VAL A 282 12.61 -16.12 -15.24
N PRO A 283 12.33 -15.16 -14.34
CA PRO A 283 13.21 -14.86 -13.21
C PRO A 283 13.31 -16.03 -12.22
N GLU A 284 12.20 -16.75 -12.02
CA GLU A 284 12.11 -17.81 -11.03
C GLU A 284 11.28 -18.99 -11.55
N VAL A 285 11.71 -20.20 -11.21
CA VAL A 285 10.99 -21.44 -11.46
C VAL A 285 10.69 -22.11 -10.12
N ILE A 286 9.40 -22.32 -9.83
CA ILE A 286 8.96 -22.92 -8.57
C ILE A 286 9.38 -24.38 -8.54
N GLY A 287 10.00 -24.82 -7.44
CA GLY A 287 10.40 -26.22 -7.27
C GLY A 287 9.23 -27.21 -7.42
N LYS A 288 9.50 -28.35 -8.08
CA LYS A 288 8.52 -29.43 -8.36
C LYS A 288 7.38 -29.08 -9.33
N SER A 289 7.39 -27.88 -9.91
CA SER A 289 6.41 -27.45 -10.93
C SER A 289 6.56 -28.20 -12.26
N ALA A 290 5.57 -28.08 -13.14
CA ALA A 290 5.65 -28.65 -14.49
C ALA A 290 6.86 -28.10 -15.27
N ALA A 291 7.16 -26.80 -15.16
CA ALA A 291 8.32 -26.20 -15.79
C ALA A 291 9.64 -26.76 -15.23
N ALA A 292 9.73 -26.97 -13.91
CA ALA A 292 10.91 -27.58 -13.29
C ALA A 292 11.11 -29.03 -13.76
N ARG A 293 10.03 -29.83 -13.86
CA ARG A 293 10.08 -31.22 -14.34
C ARG A 293 10.49 -31.32 -15.81
N ALA A 294 10.12 -30.33 -16.62
CA ALA A 294 10.51 -30.21 -18.01
C ALA A 294 11.93 -29.64 -18.23
N GLY A 295 12.58 -29.16 -17.17
CA GLY A 295 13.95 -28.66 -17.23
C GLY A 295 14.09 -27.18 -17.62
N MET A 296 13.01 -26.40 -17.51
CA MET A 296 13.08 -24.93 -17.54
C MET A 296 13.84 -24.42 -16.31
N ARG A 297 14.62 -23.35 -16.46
CA ARG A 297 15.50 -22.81 -15.42
C ARG A 297 15.25 -21.31 -15.24
N ALA A 298 15.58 -20.81 -14.05
CA ALA A 298 15.64 -19.37 -13.81
C ALA A 298 16.67 -18.72 -14.75
N GLY A 299 16.33 -17.57 -15.33
CA GLY A 299 17.11 -16.84 -16.32
C GLY A 299 16.82 -17.22 -17.77
N ASP A 300 15.96 -18.21 -18.02
CA ASP A 300 15.48 -18.56 -19.35
C ASP A 300 14.60 -17.43 -19.93
N VAL A 301 14.65 -17.22 -21.25
CA VAL A 301 13.76 -16.29 -21.97
C VAL A 301 12.93 -17.06 -22.98
N VAL A 302 11.62 -17.11 -22.80
CA VAL A 302 10.68 -17.74 -23.72
C VAL A 302 10.48 -16.84 -24.94
N LEU A 303 11.04 -17.24 -26.08
CA LEU A 303 10.89 -16.51 -27.35
C LEU A 303 9.57 -16.87 -28.06
N GLY A 304 9.01 -18.03 -27.76
CA GLY A 304 7.79 -18.51 -28.40
C GLY A 304 7.25 -19.82 -27.83
N VAL A 305 6.01 -20.15 -28.22
CA VAL A 305 5.33 -21.41 -27.88
C VAL A 305 4.64 -21.97 -29.12
N ASP A 306 4.80 -23.27 -29.39
CA ASP A 306 4.20 -24.00 -30.51
C ASP A 306 4.41 -23.31 -31.88
N GLY A 307 5.58 -22.69 -32.06
CA GLY A 307 5.94 -21.95 -33.29
C GLY A 307 5.42 -20.51 -33.37
N TYR A 308 4.58 -20.07 -32.41
CA TYR A 308 4.23 -18.65 -32.26
C TYR A 308 5.37 -17.90 -31.57
N ARG A 309 5.83 -16.79 -32.14
CA ARG A 309 6.88 -15.94 -31.55
C ARG A 309 6.28 -14.73 -30.86
N PHE A 310 6.76 -14.46 -29.66
CA PHE A 310 6.38 -13.27 -28.91
C PHE A 310 7.08 -12.02 -29.45
N SER A 311 6.34 -10.91 -29.44
CA SER A 311 6.86 -9.59 -29.80
C SER A 311 7.73 -9.00 -28.68
N ASP A 312 8.33 -7.84 -28.96
CA ASP A 312 9.04 -6.97 -28.01
C ASP A 312 8.09 -6.07 -27.20
N GLN A 313 6.85 -6.52 -26.97
CA GLN A 313 5.83 -5.76 -26.24
C GLN A 313 5.51 -6.40 -24.89
N GLU A 314 5.07 -5.57 -23.94
CA GLU A 314 4.65 -6.01 -22.61
C GLU A 314 3.47 -7.01 -22.66
N ALA A 315 2.64 -6.93 -23.71
CA ALA A 315 1.54 -7.85 -23.99
C ALA A 315 1.98 -9.32 -24.09
N ALA A 316 3.25 -9.60 -24.45
CA ALA A 316 3.79 -10.94 -24.57
C ALA A 316 3.63 -11.77 -23.28
N VAL A 317 3.73 -11.13 -22.11
CA VAL A 317 3.53 -11.81 -20.82
C VAL A 317 2.09 -12.31 -20.69
N PHE A 318 1.12 -11.45 -21.02
CA PHE A 318 -0.30 -11.79 -20.95
C PHE A 318 -0.67 -12.87 -21.97
N GLU A 319 -0.13 -12.78 -23.19
CA GLU A 319 -0.30 -13.79 -24.24
C GLU A 319 0.25 -15.15 -23.82
N LEU A 320 1.44 -15.19 -23.22
CA LEU A 320 2.02 -16.42 -22.69
C LEU A 320 1.18 -17.00 -21.55
N VAL A 321 0.77 -16.17 -20.59
CA VAL A 321 -0.09 -16.61 -19.47
C VAL A 321 -1.42 -17.17 -19.98
N ASP A 322 -2.06 -16.51 -20.95
CA ASP A 322 -3.32 -16.94 -21.54
C ASP A 322 -3.16 -18.28 -22.29
N THR A 323 -2.07 -18.44 -23.03
CA THR A 323 -1.72 -19.68 -23.73
C THR A 323 -1.53 -20.86 -22.77
N ILE A 324 -0.82 -20.63 -21.65
CA ILE A 324 -0.61 -21.64 -20.60
C ILE A 324 -1.95 -22.00 -19.93
N LYS A 325 -2.76 -21.00 -19.55
CA LYS A 325 -4.06 -21.23 -18.89
C LYS A 325 -5.00 -22.07 -19.74
N LYS A 326 -5.03 -21.84 -21.06
CA LYS A 326 -5.88 -22.57 -22.02
C LYS A 326 -5.39 -24.00 -22.32
N SER A 327 -4.16 -24.33 -21.96
CA SER A 327 -3.48 -25.58 -22.36
C SER A 327 -3.30 -26.57 -21.20
N GLY A 328 -4.19 -26.55 -20.20
CA GLY A 328 -4.17 -27.46 -19.06
C GLY A 328 -4.10 -28.94 -19.47
N GLY A 329 -2.98 -29.60 -19.17
CA GLY A 329 -2.72 -31.00 -19.51
C GLY A 329 -2.36 -31.27 -20.99
N LYS A 330 -2.22 -30.23 -21.82
CA LYS A 330 -1.73 -30.36 -23.20
C LYS A 330 -0.24 -29.98 -23.25
N THR A 331 0.61 -30.85 -23.80
CA THR A 331 2.02 -30.53 -23.99
C THR A 331 2.19 -29.39 -24.97
N LEU A 332 2.97 -28.40 -24.57
CA LEU A 332 3.36 -27.23 -25.35
C LEU A 332 4.88 -27.27 -25.57
N SER A 333 5.32 -26.88 -26.77
CA SER A 333 6.75 -26.74 -27.10
C SER A 333 7.18 -25.29 -26.94
N PHE A 334 8.07 -25.03 -25.97
CA PHE A 334 8.59 -23.70 -25.68
C PHE A 334 9.94 -23.52 -26.36
N ASN A 335 10.09 -22.46 -27.17
CA ASN A 335 11.39 -22.04 -27.67
C ASN A 335 12.02 -21.10 -26.63
N VAL A 336 13.06 -21.57 -25.96
CA VAL A 336 13.67 -20.89 -24.82
C VAL A 336 15.10 -20.49 -25.16
N GLN A 337 15.47 -19.25 -24.89
CA GLN A 337 16.85 -18.79 -24.90
C GLN A 337 17.46 -18.94 -23.50
N ARG A 338 18.50 -19.76 -23.39
CA ARG A 338 19.29 -19.98 -22.18
C ARG A 338 20.70 -19.45 -22.38
N GLY A 339 20.93 -18.22 -21.97
CA GLY A 339 22.17 -17.52 -22.29
C GLY A 339 22.33 -17.35 -23.81
N PRO A 340 23.41 -17.87 -24.43
CA PRO A 340 23.58 -17.81 -25.89
C PRO A 340 22.86 -18.94 -26.65
N GLU A 341 22.38 -19.98 -25.97
CA GLU A 341 21.80 -21.16 -26.61
C GLU A 341 20.28 -21.06 -26.77
N LEU A 342 19.76 -21.62 -27.85
CA LEU A 342 18.32 -21.83 -28.06
C LEU A 342 18.00 -23.30 -27.74
N VAL A 343 17.06 -23.51 -26.83
CA VAL A 343 16.66 -24.81 -26.31
C VAL A 343 15.15 -24.94 -26.44
N ASP A 344 14.70 -26.04 -27.02
CA ASP A 344 13.28 -26.39 -27.04
C ASP A 344 12.92 -27.20 -25.80
N VAL A 345 11.89 -26.77 -25.09
CA VAL A 345 11.44 -27.40 -23.84
C VAL A 345 9.98 -27.77 -23.97
N GLU A 346 9.69 -29.07 -23.90
CA GLU A 346 8.31 -29.57 -23.89
C GLU A 346 7.74 -29.55 -22.47
N ILE A 347 6.74 -28.73 -22.23
CA ILE A 347 6.11 -28.57 -20.91
C ILE A 347 4.64 -28.95 -21.02
N THR A 348 4.19 -29.85 -20.13
CA THR A 348 2.77 -30.16 -19.94
C THR A 348 2.26 -29.40 -18.72
N PRO A 349 1.44 -28.33 -18.86
CA PRO A 349 0.91 -27.59 -17.73
C PRO A 349 0.07 -28.47 -16.81
N ASP A 350 0.28 -28.34 -15.49
CA ASP A 350 -0.53 -29.00 -14.48
C ASP A 350 -1.96 -28.43 -14.53
N ARG A 351 -2.97 -29.29 -14.38
CA ARG A 351 -4.37 -28.86 -14.33
C ARG A 351 -4.75 -28.40 -12.92
N ASN A 352 -5.31 -27.20 -12.84
CA ASN A 352 -6.01 -26.72 -11.66
C ASN A 352 -7.43 -27.30 -11.57
N LEU A 353 -8.08 -27.11 -10.40
CA LEU A 353 -9.45 -27.56 -10.14
C LEU A 353 -10.48 -26.92 -11.07
N ASP A 354 -10.20 -25.72 -11.58
CA ASP A 354 -11.00 -24.99 -12.57
C ASP A 354 -10.71 -25.40 -14.03
N GLY A 355 -9.80 -26.36 -14.25
CA GLY A 355 -9.37 -26.81 -15.56
C GLY A 355 -8.26 -25.95 -16.21
N SER A 356 -7.86 -24.84 -15.58
CA SER A 356 -6.78 -23.99 -16.10
C SER A 356 -5.41 -24.66 -15.98
N GLY A 357 -4.52 -24.39 -16.94
CA GLY A 357 -3.14 -24.84 -16.91
C GLY A 357 -2.24 -23.95 -16.06
N ARG A 358 -1.30 -24.56 -15.33
CA ARG A 358 -0.20 -23.84 -14.65
C ARG A 358 1.13 -24.55 -14.88
N ILE A 359 2.19 -23.78 -15.09
CA ILE A 359 3.55 -24.33 -15.24
C ILE A 359 4.47 -24.04 -14.04
N GLY A 360 4.07 -23.13 -13.15
CA GLY A 360 4.81 -22.78 -11.93
C GLY A 360 6.12 -22.06 -12.18
N VAL A 361 6.04 -20.93 -12.88
CA VAL A 361 7.15 -20.00 -13.12
C VAL A 361 6.69 -18.57 -12.85
N GLN A 362 7.60 -17.72 -12.42
CA GLN A 362 7.40 -16.28 -12.46
C GLN A 362 7.73 -15.79 -13.87
N LEU A 363 6.88 -14.94 -14.43
CA LEU A 363 7.07 -14.34 -15.74
C LEU A 363 7.25 -12.83 -15.58
N SER A 364 8.20 -12.28 -16.33
CA SER A 364 8.37 -10.83 -16.45
C SER A 364 8.65 -10.46 -17.90
N PRO A 365 8.35 -9.23 -18.33
CA PRO A 365 8.78 -8.76 -19.64
C PRO A 365 10.29 -8.92 -19.80
N ASN A 366 10.75 -9.29 -21.00
CA ASN A 366 12.18 -9.34 -21.31
C ASN A 366 12.71 -7.92 -21.52
N ALA A 367 12.81 -7.18 -20.42
CA ALA A 367 13.26 -5.81 -20.38
C ALA A 367 14.65 -5.72 -19.78
N ARG A 368 15.54 -4.91 -20.38
CA ARG A 368 16.81 -4.54 -19.75
C ARG A 368 16.83 -3.05 -19.41
N PRO A 369 17.29 -2.68 -18.22
CA PRO A 369 17.45 -1.27 -17.87
C PRO A 369 18.53 -0.65 -18.75
N HIS A 370 18.15 0.36 -19.52
CA HIS A 370 19.07 1.16 -20.32
C HIS A 370 18.86 2.65 -20.00
N ARG A 371 19.97 3.38 -19.81
CA ARG A 371 19.92 4.82 -19.55
C ARG A 371 19.95 5.58 -20.86
N VAL A 372 18.84 6.24 -21.18
CA VAL A 372 18.72 7.06 -22.38
C VAL A 372 18.99 8.52 -22.01
N LYS A 373 20.06 9.09 -22.58
CA LYS A 373 20.36 10.52 -22.49
C LYS A 373 19.88 11.23 -23.75
N ALA A 374 19.31 12.42 -23.56
CA ALA A 374 18.91 13.25 -24.68
C ALA A 374 20.13 13.79 -25.42
N ARG A 375 20.11 13.73 -26.76
CA ARG A 375 21.17 14.28 -27.62
C ARG A 375 20.92 15.73 -28.00
N ASN A 376 19.67 16.17 -27.95
CA ASN A 376 19.25 17.53 -28.28
C ASN A 376 18.00 17.95 -27.50
N LEU A 377 17.64 19.23 -27.57
CA LEU A 377 16.48 19.80 -26.86
C LEU A 377 15.15 19.16 -27.27
N GLY A 378 14.95 18.83 -28.54
CA GLY A 378 13.71 18.20 -29.01
C GLY A 378 13.51 16.79 -28.45
N GLU A 379 14.58 15.99 -28.45
CA GLU A 379 14.59 14.66 -27.85
C GLU A 379 14.40 14.73 -26.33
N ALA A 380 15.03 15.70 -25.65
CA ALA A 380 14.85 15.92 -24.22
C ALA A 380 13.39 16.23 -23.88
N LEU A 381 12.75 17.14 -24.62
CA LEU A 381 11.33 17.44 -24.46
C LEU A 381 10.48 16.19 -24.69
N GLY A 382 10.76 15.41 -25.74
CA GLY A 382 9.99 14.19 -26.04
C GLY A 382 10.17 13.08 -25.01
N LEU A 383 11.37 12.92 -24.46
CA LEU A 383 11.67 11.95 -23.41
C LEU A 383 11.05 12.36 -22.07
N SER A 384 11.27 13.61 -21.63
CA SER A 384 10.71 14.12 -20.37
C SER A 384 9.19 14.14 -20.39
N SER A 385 8.56 14.46 -21.53
CA SER A 385 7.09 14.48 -21.64
C SER A 385 6.49 13.08 -21.54
N ARG A 386 7.09 12.09 -22.22
CA ARG A 386 6.64 10.69 -22.10
C ARG A 386 6.78 10.18 -20.68
N GLU A 387 7.91 10.50 -20.05
CA GLU A 387 8.16 10.09 -18.67
C GLU A 387 7.24 10.79 -17.67
N PHE A 388 6.97 12.08 -17.86
CA PHE A 388 6.03 12.85 -17.05
C PHE A 388 4.62 12.28 -17.15
N VAL A 389 4.15 11.95 -18.36
CA VAL A 389 2.84 11.30 -18.57
C VAL A 389 2.82 9.91 -17.94
N ARG A 390 3.89 9.12 -18.09
CA ARG A 390 4.01 7.80 -17.47
C ARG A 390 3.88 7.89 -15.95
N LEU A 391 4.67 8.73 -15.29
CA LEU A 391 4.60 8.96 -13.85
C LEU A 391 3.23 9.50 -13.42
N GLY A 392 2.67 10.44 -14.18
CA GLY A 392 1.32 10.95 -13.97
C GLY A 392 0.27 9.84 -13.99
N SER A 393 0.30 8.97 -15.00
CA SER A 393 -0.61 7.81 -15.08
C SER A 393 -0.43 6.85 -13.91
N THR A 394 0.81 6.57 -13.50
CA THR A 394 1.09 5.72 -12.33
C THR A 394 0.47 6.28 -11.05
N VAL A 395 0.60 7.59 -10.81
CA VAL A 395 -0.01 8.24 -9.64
C VAL A 395 -1.54 8.17 -9.71
N VAL A 396 -2.13 8.49 -10.87
CA VAL A 396 -3.58 8.43 -11.06
C VAL A 396 -4.12 7.01 -10.86
N ASP A 397 -3.43 6.00 -11.39
CA ASP A 397 -3.85 4.60 -11.25
C ASP A 397 -3.67 4.10 -9.81
N GLY A 398 -2.62 4.54 -9.10
CA GLY A 398 -2.47 4.31 -7.67
C GLY A 398 -3.63 4.91 -6.86
N LEU A 399 -4.04 6.14 -7.18
CA LEU A 399 -5.22 6.75 -6.55
C LEU A 399 -6.52 6.00 -6.87
N LYS A 400 -6.70 5.54 -8.11
CA LYS A 400 -7.85 4.69 -8.47
C LYS A 400 -7.86 3.39 -7.66
N GLN A 401 -6.71 2.74 -7.46
CA GLN A 401 -6.63 1.53 -6.66
C GLN A 401 -7.01 1.77 -5.20
N ILE A 402 -6.57 2.89 -4.60
CA ILE A 402 -6.98 3.26 -3.25
C ILE A 402 -8.50 3.44 -3.15
N ILE A 403 -9.12 4.09 -4.15
CA ILE A 403 -10.57 4.38 -4.14
C ILE A 403 -11.40 3.11 -4.39
N PHE A 404 -11.04 2.29 -5.37
CA PHE A 404 -11.85 1.14 -5.79
C PHE A 404 -11.48 -0.18 -5.09
N ASN A 405 -10.26 -0.29 -4.55
CA ASN A 405 -9.74 -1.48 -3.89
C ASN A 405 -9.11 -1.14 -2.52
N PHE A 406 -9.80 -0.31 -1.73
CA PHE A 406 -9.29 0.22 -0.46
C PHE A 406 -8.79 -0.85 0.51
N GLU A 407 -9.55 -1.94 0.68
CA GLU A 407 -9.21 -3.06 1.58
C GLU A 407 -7.83 -3.66 1.30
N LYS A 408 -7.44 -3.71 0.02
CA LYS A 408 -6.13 -4.23 -0.40
C LYS A 408 -5.01 -3.19 -0.37
N THR A 409 -5.36 -1.90 -0.29
CA THR A 409 -4.41 -0.79 -0.48
C THR A 409 -4.13 -0.01 0.80
N VAL A 410 -4.93 -0.20 1.86
CA VAL A 410 -4.79 0.53 3.13
C VAL A 410 -3.39 0.38 3.76
N ASP A 411 -2.81 -0.80 3.67
CA ASP A 411 -1.46 -1.10 4.17
C ASP A 411 -0.35 -0.48 3.32
N SER A 412 -0.70 -0.06 2.10
CA SER A 412 0.22 0.48 1.11
C SER A 412 0.27 2.01 1.08
N VAL A 413 -0.71 2.69 1.71
CA VAL A 413 -0.69 4.15 1.86
C VAL A 413 0.51 4.54 2.71
N SER A 414 1.46 5.30 2.17
CA SER A 414 2.64 5.75 2.93
C SER A 414 2.33 7.03 3.72
N GLY A 415 2.68 7.08 5.00
CA GLY A 415 2.64 8.31 5.78
C GLY A 415 3.91 9.16 5.60
N PRO A 416 3.99 10.32 6.29
CA PRO A 416 5.13 11.23 6.16
C PRO A 416 6.48 10.60 6.54
N VAL A 417 6.49 9.69 7.52
CA VAL A 417 7.71 8.99 7.97
C VAL A 417 8.18 8.02 6.90
N ALA A 418 7.27 7.24 6.30
CA ALA A 418 7.59 6.34 5.21
C ALA A 418 8.15 7.09 3.98
N ILE A 419 7.60 8.26 3.63
CA ILE A 419 8.10 9.08 2.52
C ILE A 419 9.55 9.52 2.76
N VAL A 420 9.87 9.97 3.98
CA VAL A 420 11.25 10.35 4.34
C VAL A 420 12.18 9.13 4.31
N ALA A 421 11.72 7.97 4.80
CA ALA A 421 12.51 6.73 4.77
C ALA A 421 12.82 6.28 3.33
N VAL A 422 11.82 6.29 2.45
CA VAL A 422 12.01 5.99 1.01
C VAL A 422 12.96 7.00 0.37
N GLY A 423 12.77 8.30 0.63
CA GLY A 423 13.66 9.35 0.12
C GLY A 423 15.10 9.20 0.60
N ALA A 424 15.29 8.84 1.88
CA ALA A 424 16.61 8.60 2.46
C ALA A 424 17.28 7.36 1.86
N GLU A 425 16.52 6.29 1.63
CA GLU A 425 17.01 5.09 0.94
C GLU A 425 17.50 5.42 -0.47
N VAL A 426 16.69 6.15 -1.24
CA VAL A 426 17.02 6.57 -2.60
C VAL A 426 18.26 7.47 -2.61
N ALA A 427 18.34 8.43 -1.68
CA ALA A 427 19.45 9.36 -1.56
C ALA A 427 20.79 8.67 -1.27
N ARG A 428 20.80 7.51 -0.60
CA ARG A 428 22.02 6.74 -0.34
C ARG A 428 22.52 5.96 -1.55
N ASN A 429 21.60 5.41 -2.35
CA ASN A 429 21.96 4.40 -3.34
C ASN A 429 22.13 4.95 -4.75
N ASP A 430 21.34 5.96 -5.16
CA ASP A 430 21.38 6.46 -6.53
C ASP A 430 20.90 7.91 -6.65
N ILE A 431 21.82 8.79 -7.05
CA ILE A 431 21.49 10.19 -7.34
C ILE A 431 20.47 10.32 -8.48
N SER A 432 20.43 9.36 -9.42
CA SER A 432 19.43 9.33 -10.49
C SER A 432 18.05 8.96 -9.97
N GLY A 433 18.00 8.07 -8.96
CA GLY A 433 16.78 7.77 -8.23
C GLY A 433 16.22 8.99 -7.51
N LEU A 434 17.07 9.91 -7.04
CA LEU A 434 16.63 11.13 -6.36
C LEU A 434 15.85 12.08 -7.29
N PHE A 435 16.23 12.18 -8.56
CA PHE A 435 15.44 12.91 -9.57
C PHE A 435 14.07 12.28 -9.76
N GLN A 436 14.03 10.95 -9.89
CA GLN A 436 12.79 10.21 -10.07
C GLN A 436 11.86 10.36 -8.85
N PHE A 437 12.43 10.25 -7.65
CA PHE A 437 11.74 10.44 -6.37
C PHE A 437 11.18 11.86 -6.26
N ALA A 438 11.99 12.89 -6.55
CA ALA A 438 11.53 14.26 -6.52
C ALA A 438 10.41 14.51 -7.55
N ALA A 439 10.53 13.98 -8.77
CA ALA A 439 9.52 14.13 -9.81
C ALA A 439 8.20 13.45 -9.44
N ILE A 440 8.23 12.19 -8.97
CA ILE A 440 7.01 11.47 -8.58
C ILE A 440 6.33 12.11 -7.36
N VAL A 441 7.09 12.59 -6.38
CA VAL A 441 6.53 13.28 -5.20
C VAL A 441 5.87 14.61 -5.61
N ASN A 442 6.49 15.38 -6.50
CA ASN A 442 5.87 16.61 -7.03
C ASN A 442 4.56 16.32 -7.78
N ILE A 443 4.56 15.32 -8.66
CA ILE A 443 3.36 14.92 -9.43
C ILE A 443 2.28 14.43 -8.48
N ASN A 444 2.64 13.63 -7.48
CA ASN A 444 1.72 13.14 -6.47
C ASN A 444 1.11 14.28 -5.65
N LEU A 445 1.93 15.19 -5.13
CA LEU A 445 1.47 16.36 -4.39
C LEU A 445 0.55 17.24 -5.24
N ALA A 446 0.89 17.46 -6.51
CA ALA A 446 0.04 18.20 -7.44
C ALA A 446 -1.32 17.53 -7.67
N ILE A 447 -1.34 16.22 -7.94
CA ILE A 447 -2.58 15.48 -8.23
C ILE A 447 -3.45 15.39 -6.97
N VAL A 448 -2.86 15.08 -5.81
CA VAL A 448 -3.57 15.01 -4.53
C VAL A 448 -4.13 16.39 -4.16
N ASN A 449 -3.34 17.45 -4.28
CA ASN A 449 -3.81 18.82 -3.99
C ASN A 449 -4.88 19.31 -4.99
N LEU A 450 -5.00 18.70 -6.17
CA LEU A 450 -6.08 19.00 -7.11
C LEU A 450 -7.41 18.29 -6.77
N LEU A 451 -7.38 17.26 -5.92
CA LEU A 451 -8.60 16.55 -5.52
C LEU A 451 -9.55 17.51 -4.77
N PRO A 452 -10.88 17.39 -4.96
CA PRO A 452 -11.87 18.22 -4.29
C PRO A 452 -12.08 17.78 -2.83
N LEU A 453 -10.98 17.69 -2.08
CA LEU A 453 -10.96 17.31 -0.68
C LEU A 453 -10.81 18.57 0.19
N PRO A 454 -11.56 18.67 1.29
CA PRO A 454 -11.36 19.74 2.26
C PRO A 454 -9.92 19.78 2.78
N ALA A 455 -9.41 20.97 3.08
CA ALA A 455 -8.01 21.28 3.45
C ALA A 455 -6.95 21.23 2.34
N LEU A 456 -7.32 20.87 1.10
CA LEU A 456 -6.43 20.96 -0.07
C LEU A 456 -6.88 22.10 -1.01
N ASP A 457 -5.99 22.53 -1.90
CA ASP A 457 -6.27 23.57 -2.92
C ASP A 457 -7.50 23.23 -3.77
N GLY A 458 -7.63 21.96 -4.15
CA GLY A 458 -8.74 21.43 -4.93
C GLY A 458 -10.09 21.55 -4.23
N GLY A 459 -10.10 21.58 -2.89
CA GLY A 459 -11.29 21.89 -2.09
C GLY A 459 -11.75 23.34 -2.31
N TYR A 460 -10.82 24.31 -2.25
CA TYR A 460 -11.12 25.71 -2.57
C TYR A 460 -11.51 25.89 -4.05
N LEU A 461 -10.84 25.20 -4.98
CA LEU A 461 -11.23 25.19 -6.40
C LEU A 461 -12.64 24.63 -6.59
N ALA A 462 -13.02 23.59 -5.84
CA ALA A 462 -14.37 23.04 -5.88
C ALA A 462 -15.41 24.07 -5.43
N PHE A 463 -15.13 24.88 -4.40
CA PHE A 463 -16.02 25.97 -4.00
C PHE A 463 -16.11 27.07 -5.06
N VAL A 464 -15.00 27.47 -5.66
CA VAL A 464 -14.99 28.44 -6.77
C VAL A 464 -15.76 27.90 -7.99
N ALA A 465 -15.64 26.61 -8.29
CA ALA A 465 -16.42 25.96 -9.35
C ALA A 465 -17.93 25.92 -9.02
N LEU A 466 -18.28 25.59 -7.77
CA LEU A 466 -19.67 25.63 -7.30
C LEU A 466 -20.25 27.05 -7.33
N GLU A 467 -19.47 28.06 -6.98
CA GLU A 467 -19.84 29.47 -7.11
C GLU A 467 -20.09 29.84 -8.58
N ALA A 468 -19.22 29.42 -9.50
CA ALA A 468 -19.38 29.67 -10.94
C ALA A 468 -20.68 29.04 -11.50
N ILE A 469 -21.04 27.84 -11.03
CA ILE A 469 -22.27 27.15 -11.45
C ILE A 469 -23.52 27.79 -10.82
N ARG A 470 -23.45 28.16 -9.53
CA ARG A 470 -24.59 28.67 -8.77
C ARG A 470 -24.81 30.18 -8.94
N GLY A 471 -23.80 30.91 -9.40
CA GLY A 471 -23.80 32.37 -9.51
C GLY A 471 -23.78 33.11 -8.17
N LYS A 472 -23.60 32.39 -7.05
CA LYS A 472 -23.58 32.95 -5.68
C LYS A 472 -22.55 32.23 -4.82
N LYS A 473 -21.71 32.99 -4.11
CA LYS A 473 -20.71 32.50 -3.16
C LYS A 473 -21.35 31.70 -2.02
N LEU A 474 -20.65 30.68 -1.53
CA LEU A 474 -21.05 29.96 -0.33
C LEU A 474 -20.97 30.87 0.90
N PRO A 475 -21.87 30.71 1.89
CA PRO A 475 -21.71 31.41 3.15
C PRO A 475 -20.36 31.05 3.77
N ASP A 476 -19.58 32.05 4.19
CA ASP A 476 -18.21 31.86 4.67
C ASP A 476 -18.13 30.84 5.82
N GLY A 477 -19.14 30.81 6.70
CA GLY A 477 -19.20 29.84 7.80
C GLY A 477 -19.32 28.37 7.35
N VAL A 478 -19.97 28.11 6.20
CA VAL A 478 -20.07 26.75 5.64
C VAL A 478 -18.73 26.34 5.01
N GLU A 479 -18.12 27.26 4.24
CA GLU A 479 -16.81 27.04 3.64
C GLU A 479 -15.74 26.76 4.70
N GLN A 480 -15.64 27.63 5.72
CA GLN A 480 -14.73 27.45 6.86
C GLN A 480 -15.02 26.18 7.65
N GLY A 481 -16.29 25.84 7.86
CA GLY A 481 -16.69 24.60 8.55
C GLY A 481 -16.22 23.35 7.81
N ILE A 482 -16.41 23.30 6.49
CA ILE A 482 -15.95 22.19 5.66
C ILE A 482 -14.42 22.11 5.68
N MET A 483 -13.72 23.23 5.43
CA MET A 483 -12.26 23.24 5.38
C MET A 483 -11.60 22.86 6.70
N SER A 484 -12.08 23.42 7.82
CA SER A 484 -11.57 23.08 9.15
C SER A 484 -11.82 21.61 9.53
N SER A 485 -12.97 21.05 9.14
CA SER A 485 -13.24 19.61 9.32
C SER A 485 -12.27 18.74 8.52
N GLY A 486 -11.90 19.18 7.30
CA GLY A 486 -10.86 18.58 6.48
C GLY A 486 -9.50 18.57 7.15
N VAL A 487 -9.08 19.72 7.66
CA VAL A 487 -7.77 19.86 8.34
C VAL A 487 -7.73 18.92 9.54
N LEU A 488 -8.80 18.89 10.35
CA LEU A 488 -8.89 18.00 11.50
C LEU A 488 -8.78 16.52 11.10
N LEU A 489 -9.49 16.13 10.04
CA LEU A 489 -9.45 14.76 9.52
C LEU A 489 -8.05 14.40 9.00
N LEU A 490 -7.41 15.29 8.23
CA LEU A 490 -6.05 15.06 7.72
C LEU A 490 -5.03 14.98 8.86
N LEU A 491 -5.16 15.81 9.91
CA LEU A 491 -4.30 15.73 11.09
C LEU A 491 -4.48 14.41 11.83
N MET A 492 -5.72 13.97 12.05
CA MET A 492 -6.00 12.67 12.68
C MET A 492 -5.43 11.51 11.86
N LEU A 493 -5.67 11.51 10.55
CA LEU A 493 -5.13 10.49 9.65
C LEU A 493 -3.60 10.52 9.65
N GLY A 494 -2.99 11.72 9.60
CA GLY A 494 -1.55 11.90 9.65
C GLY A 494 -0.92 11.31 10.92
N VAL A 495 -1.54 11.53 12.09
CA VAL A 495 -1.08 10.92 13.35
C VAL A 495 -1.20 9.40 13.31
N VAL A 496 -2.32 8.85 12.83
CA VAL A 496 -2.49 7.39 12.71
C VAL A 496 -1.43 6.77 11.80
N LEU A 497 -1.21 7.37 10.63
CA LEU A 497 -0.19 6.91 9.67
C LEU A 497 1.22 7.07 10.26
N MET A 498 1.52 8.16 10.96
CA MET A 498 2.81 8.34 11.62
C MET A 498 3.08 7.27 12.68
N VAL A 499 2.10 6.96 13.52
CA VAL A 499 2.24 5.90 14.55
C VAL A 499 2.47 4.56 13.86
N ARG A 500 1.63 4.20 12.88
CA ARG A 500 1.76 2.95 12.12
C ARG A 500 3.12 2.85 11.42
N ASP A 501 3.54 3.89 10.73
CA ASP A 501 4.83 3.93 10.04
C ASP A 501 5.99 3.79 11.02
N THR A 502 5.91 4.44 12.19
CA THR A 502 6.95 4.37 13.24
C THR A 502 7.05 2.96 13.84
N LEU A 503 5.92 2.29 14.08
CA LEU A 503 5.90 0.90 14.55
C LEU A 503 6.48 -0.08 13.52
N ASN A 504 6.39 0.25 12.23
CA ASN A 504 6.96 -0.54 11.14
C ASN A 504 8.46 -0.29 10.89
N LEU A 505 9.10 0.61 11.65
CA LEU A 505 10.54 0.84 11.55
C LEU A 505 11.30 -0.33 12.21
N GLY A 506 12.30 -0.87 11.50
CA GLY A 506 13.03 -2.07 11.94
C GLY A 506 13.70 -1.92 13.31
N PHE A 507 14.13 -0.71 13.68
CA PHE A 507 14.68 -0.43 15.02
C PHE A 507 13.62 -0.54 16.12
N VAL A 508 12.38 -0.10 15.87
CA VAL A 508 11.28 -0.20 16.84
C VAL A 508 10.83 -1.65 16.98
N GLN A 509 10.78 -2.39 15.88
CA GLN A 509 10.49 -3.84 15.88
C GLN A 509 11.56 -4.68 16.57
N GLN A 510 12.79 -4.18 16.72
CA GLN A 510 13.86 -4.85 17.49
C GLN A 510 13.80 -4.53 18.99
N MET A 511 13.11 -3.46 19.37
CA MET A 511 12.91 -3.05 20.77
C MET A 511 11.62 -3.58 21.39
N LEU A 512 10.58 -3.77 20.58
CA LEU A 512 9.33 -4.45 20.93
C LEU A 512 9.54 -5.97 20.88
#